data_AF-A0A679H924-F1
#
_entry.id   AF-A0A679H924-F1
#
_cell.length_a   1.000
_cell.length_b   1.000
_cell.length_c   1.000
_cell.angle_alpha   90.00
_cell.angle_beta   90.00
_cell.angle_gamma   90.00
#
_symmetry.space_group_name_H-M   'P 1'
#
loop_
_entity.id
_entity.type
_entity.pdbx_description
1 polymer ?
#
loop_
_entity_poly.entity_id
_entity_poly.type
_entity_poly.pdbx_seq_one_letter_code
_entity_poly.pdbx_strand_id
1 'polypeptide(L)'
;MTNQDLNDFENEYETLVKSLKDSMPLTVIYLQSILPVNKAIKNINVPSCQKIIEANGIIEQISRKYGCRYINLHSLYAEDNILPNRYTADGVHLLPDVYKIWFQVI
;
A
#
# COMPACT_ATOMS: atom_id res chain seq x y z
N MET A 1 -5.13 4.64 -17.80
CA MET A 1 -4.58 3.32 -17.40
C MET A 1 -5.70 2.58 -16.71
N THR A 2 -5.95 1.34 -17.13
CA THR A 2 -7.13 0.54 -16.75
C THR A 2 -7.14 0.20 -15.26
N ASN A 3 -8.34 -0.03 -14.72
CA ASN A 3 -8.57 -0.55 -13.38
C ASN A 3 -7.92 -1.95 -13.26
N GLN A 4 -6.65 -2.02 -12.84
CA GLN A 4 -5.86 -3.26 -12.77
C GLN A 4 -6.55 -4.31 -11.90
N ASP A 5 -6.78 -5.52 -12.39
CA ASP A 5 -7.44 -6.58 -11.61
C ASP A 5 -6.61 -6.99 -10.39
N LEU A 6 -7.27 -7.45 -9.31
CA LEU A 6 -6.55 -7.88 -8.11
C LEU A 6 -5.71 -9.15 -8.33
N ASN A 7 -6.14 -10.05 -9.22
CA ASN A 7 -5.34 -11.22 -9.56
C ASN A 7 -4.09 -10.81 -10.34
N ASP A 8 -4.21 -9.85 -11.27
CA ASP A 8 -3.06 -9.32 -12.00
C ASP A 8 -2.08 -8.64 -11.03
N PHE A 9 -2.59 -7.83 -10.11
CA PHE A 9 -1.80 -7.21 -9.05
C PHE A 9 -1.07 -8.26 -8.19
N GLU A 10 -1.76 -9.29 -7.73
CA GLU A 10 -1.17 -10.37 -6.94
C GLU A 10 -0.04 -11.07 -7.70
N ASN A 11 -0.29 -11.49 -8.94
CA ASN A 11 0.68 -12.19 -9.77
C ASN A 11 1.93 -11.35 -10.06
N GLU A 12 1.74 -10.08 -10.42
CA GLU A 12 2.84 -9.17 -10.73
C GLU A 12 3.65 -8.83 -9.46
N TYR A 13 2.97 -8.56 -8.34
CA TYR A 13 3.63 -8.20 -7.09
C TYR A 13 4.39 -9.40 -6.50
N GLU A 14 3.80 -10.60 -6.54
CA GLU A 14 4.48 -11.83 -6.13
C GLU A 14 5.70 -12.11 -7.02
N THR A 15 5.57 -11.96 -8.34
CA THR A 15 6.69 -12.13 -9.27
C THR A 15 7.84 -11.18 -8.94
N LEU A 16 7.54 -9.92 -8.64
CA LEU A 16 8.53 -8.93 -8.22
C LEU A 16 9.22 -9.35 -6.92
N VAL A 17 8.46 -9.65 -5.86
CA VAL A 17 9.03 -10.03 -4.55
C VAL A 17 9.89 -11.28 -4.66
N LYS A 18 9.41 -12.30 -5.39
CA LYS A 18 10.17 -13.52 -5.65
C LYS A 18 11.48 -13.21 -6.37
N SER A 19 11.46 -12.40 -7.42
CA SER A 19 12.67 -12.06 -8.19
C SER A 19 13.73 -11.37 -7.34
N LEU A 20 13.32 -10.49 -6.42
CA LEU A 20 14.21 -9.82 -5.49
C LEU A 20 14.81 -10.80 -4.47
N LYS A 21 14.02 -11.71 -3.92
CA LYS A 21 14.49 -12.73 -2.97
C LYS A 21 15.45 -13.73 -3.62
N ASP A 22 15.18 -14.14 -4.85
CA ASP A 22 16.05 -15.07 -5.58
C ASP A 22 17.39 -14.40 -5.95
N SER A 23 17.35 -13.14 -6.37
CA SER A 23 18.55 -12.41 -6.81
C SER A 23 19.39 -11.88 -5.65
N MET A 24 18.77 -11.57 -4.51
CA MET A 24 19.41 -10.95 -3.35
C MET A 24 18.95 -11.63 -2.04
N PRO A 25 19.35 -12.89 -1.78
CA PRO A 25 18.78 -13.70 -0.71
C PRO A 25 19.00 -13.12 0.69
N LEU A 26 20.08 -12.36 0.90
CA LEU A 26 20.44 -11.74 2.17
C LEU A 26 19.79 -10.36 2.40
N THR A 27 19.14 -9.78 1.38
CA THR A 27 18.49 -8.47 1.53
C THR A 27 17.25 -8.58 2.40
N VAL A 28 17.14 -7.68 3.38
CA VAL A 28 15.93 -7.49 4.18
C VAL A 28 14.96 -6.62 3.38
N ILE A 29 13.81 -7.17 3.05
CA ILE A 29 12.77 -6.48 2.27
C ILE A 29 11.63 -6.07 3.21
N TYR A 30 11.24 -4.80 3.12
CA TYR A 30 10.08 -4.24 3.81
C TYR A 30 8.97 -4.01 2.79
N LEU A 31 7.87 -4.74 2.93
CA LEU A 31 6.66 -4.54 2.13
C LEU A 31 5.70 -3.69 2.96
N GLN A 32 5.17 -2.62 2.36
CA GLN A 32 4.36 -1.66 3.07
C GLN A 32 2.94 -1.70 2.50
N SER A 33 1.94 -1.61 3.38
CA SER A 33 0.55 -1.45 2.93
C SER A 33 0.38 -0.15 2.15
N ILE A 34 -0.42 -0.19 1.08
CA ILE A 34 -0.93 0.97 0.37
C ILE A 34 -1.76 1.84 1.32
N LEU A 35 -1.51 3.16 1.30
CA LEU A 35 -2.25 4.14 2.08
C LEU A 35 -3.75 4.17 1.75
N PRO A 36 -4.63 4.60 2.68
CA PRO A 36 -6.02 4.85 2.35
C PRO A 36 -6.14 6.03 1.38
N VAL A 37 -7.32 6.17 0.78
CA VAL A 37 -7.68 7.28 -0.11
C VAL A 37 -9.06 7.82 0.29
N ASN A 38 -9.49 8.97 -0.26
CA ASN A 38 -10.82 9.51 0.05
C ASN A 38 -11.53 10.16 -1.16
N LYS A 39 -12.80 10.55 -0.96
CA LYS A 39 -13.69 11.08 -2.01
C LYS A 39 -13.36 12.51 -2.50
N ALA A 40 -12.38 13.21 -1.92
CA ALA A 40 -11.87 14.46 -2.49
C ALA A 40 -11.17 14.24 -3.84
N ILE A 41 -10.88 12.98 -4.17
CA ILE A 41 -10.43 12.53 -5.47
C ILE A 41 -11.44 12.92 -6.56
N LYS A 42 -11.06 13.88 -7.40
CA LYS A 42 -11.71 14.13 -8.70
C LYS A 42 -11.18 13.22 -9.82
N ASN A 43 -10.19 12.37 -9.50
CA ASN A 43 -9.46 11.56 -10.45
C ASN A 43 -10.05 10.14 -10.56
N ILE A 44 -10.61 9.80 -11.72
CA ILE A 44 -11.25 8.51 -12.02
C ILE A 44 -10.30 7.30 -11.99
N ASN A 45 -8.99 7.51 -11.85
CA ASN A 45 -7.98 6.45 -11.96
C ASN A 45 -7.47 5.93 -10.60
N VAL A 46 -8.06 6.35 -9.48
CA VAL A 46 -7.66 5.87 -8.14
C VAL A 46 -8.48 4.64 -7.76
N PRO A 47 -7.85 3.55 -7.26
CA PRO A 47 -8.58 2.40 -6.74
C PRO A 47 -9.56 2.77 -5.62
N SER A 48 -10.62 1.99 -5.46
CA SER A 48 -11.55 2.16 -4.34
C SER A 48 -10.87 1.81 -3.01
N CYS A 49 -11.38 2.35 -1.89
CA CYS A 49 -10.88 2.01 -0.56
C CYS A 49 -10.94 0.50 -0.30
N GLN A 50 -12.03 -0.16 -0.74
CA GLN A 50 -12.19 -1.60 -0.60
C GLN A 50 -11.11 -2.38 -1.37
N LYS A 51 -10.83 -1.97 -2.61
CA LYS A 51 -9.79 -2.60 -3.42
C LYS A 51 -8.39 -2.42 -2.82
N ILE A 52 -8.12 -1.27 -2.19
CA ILE A 52 -6.87 -1.02 -1.46
C ILE A 52 -6.75 -1.96 -0.25
N ILE A 53 -7.84 -2.17 0.49
CA ILE A 53 -7.85 -3.10 1.63
C ILE A 53 -7.55 -4.53 1.16
N GLU A 54 -8.18 -4.96 0.07
CA GLU A 54 -7.95 -6.28 -0.52
C GLU A 54 -6.50 -6.44 -1.02
N ALA A 55 -5.97 -5.43 -1.72
CA ALA A 55 -4.57 -5.39 -2.15
C ALA A 55 -3.59 -5.44 -0.96
N ASN A 56 -3.88 -4.75 0.15
CA ASN A 56 -3.06 -4.82 1.36
C ASN A 56 -3.05 -6.22 1.99
N GLY A 57 -4.19 -6.92 1.95
CA GLY A 57 -4.26 -8.32 2.34
C GLY A 57 -3.37 -9.22 1.49
N ILE A 58 -3.29 -8.97 0.18
CA ILE A 58 -2.38 -9.67 -0.74
C ILE A 58 -0.91 -9.38 -0.40
N ILE A 59 -0.55 -8.10 -0.21
CA ILE A 59 0.83 -7.70 0.16
C ILE A 59 1.26 -8.38 1.46
N GLU A 60 0.39 -8.39 2.47
CA GLU A 60 0.66 -9.03 3.75
C GLU A 60 0.88 -10.55 3.59
N GLN A 61 0.04 -11.24 2.81
CA GLN A 61 0.20 -12.67 2.52
C GLN A 61 1.53 -12.97 1.81
N ILE A 62 1.87 -12.20 0.77
CA ILE A 62 3.14 -12.32 0.04
C ILE A 62 4.32 -12.09 1.00
N SER A 63 4.22 -11.10 1.89
CA SER A 63 5.28 -10.84 2.88
C SER A 63 5.56 -12.07 3.75
N ARG A 64 4.52 -12.77 4.20
CA ARG A 64 4.64 -13.99 5.02
C ARG A 64 5.22 -15.14 4.21
N LYS A 65 4.76 -15.33 2.96
CA LYS A 65 5.23 -16.38 2.05
C LYS A 65 6.73 -16.29 1.76
N TYR A 66 7.27 -15.09 1.61
CA TYR A 66 8.68 -14.86 1.24
C TYR A 66 9.57 -14.40 2.40
N GLY A 67 9.06 -14.40 3.64
CA GLY A 67 9.82 -13.99 4.82
C GLY A 67 10.25 -12.51 4.80
N CYS A 68 9.44 -11.64 4.20
CA CYS A 68 9.65 -10.19 4.21
C CYS A 68 9.01 -9.56 5.46
N ARG A 69 9.43 -8.35 5.82
CA ARG A 69 8.82 -7.59 6.93
C ARG A 69 7.66 -6.77 6.39
N TYR A 70 6.48 -6.89 6.99
CA TYR A 70 5.31 -6.09 6.60
C TYR A 70 5.15 -4.88 7.53
N ILE A 71 4.91 -3.70 6.94
CA ILE A 71 4.59 -2.48 7.68
C ILE A 71 3.19 -2.03 7.28
N ASN A 72 2.26 -2.09 8.24
CA ASN A 72 0.89 -1.63 8.05
C ASN A 72 0.78 -0.11 8.26
N LEU A 73 1.15 0.65 7.23
CA LEU A 73 0.95 2.10 7.19
C LEU A 73 -0.53 2.49 7.11
N HIS A 74 -1.35 1.67 6.46
CA HIS A 74 -2.75 1.98 6.20
C HIS A 74 -3.49 2.26 7.51
N SER A 75 -3.28 1.44 8.53
CA SER A 75 -3.89 1.61 9.85
C SER A 75 -3.47 2.89 10.60
N LEU A 76 -2.33 3.50 10.24
CA LEU A 76 -1.85 4.73 10.86
C LEU A 76 -2.57 5.98 10.31
N TYR A 77 -3.10 5.88 9.10
CA TYR A 77 -3.71 7.00 8.40
C TYR A 77 -5.22 6.85 8.20
N ALA A 78 -5.76 5.63 8.22
CA ALA A 78 -7.15 5.37 7.91
C ALA A 78 -8.07 5.68 9.08
N GLU A 79 -9.17 6.40 8.81
CA GLU A 79 -10.36 6.47 9.66
C GLU A 79 -11.55 6.06 8.82
N ASP A 80 -12.35 5.10 9.30
CA ASP A 80 -13.47 4.53 8.52
C ASP A 80 -13.06 4.10 7.10
N ASN A 81 -11.87 3.49 6.97
CA ASN A 81 -11.27 3.03 5.72
C ASN A 81 -10.96 4.13 4.69
N ILE A 82 -11.00 5.41 5.07
CA ILE A 82 -10.65 6.54 4.21
C ILE A 82 -9.47 7.33 4.75
N LEU A 83 -8.80 8.08 3.87
CA LEU A 83 -7.78 9.05 4.27
C LEU A 83 -8.48 10.33 4.77
N PRO A 84 -8.32 10.77 6.02
CA PRO A 84 -8.96 12.01 6.48
C PRO A 84 -8.48 13.25 5.74
N ASN A 85 -9.37 14.21 5.46
CA ASN A 85 -9.02 15.47 4.76
C ASN A 85 -7.93 16.29 5.48
N ARG A 86 -7.74 16.09 6.80
CA ARG A 86 -6.63 16.74 7.53
C ARG A 86 -5.25 16.18 7.17
N TYR A 87 -5.18 15.04 6.49
CA TYR A 87 -3.93 14.40 6.06
C TYR A 87 -3.66 14.57 4.56
N THR A 88 -4.59 15.09 3.78
CA THR A 88 -4.47 15.18 2.32
C THR A 88 -5.22 16.37 1.74
N ALA A 89 -4.68 16.98 0.69
CA ALA A 89 -5.35 18.05 -0.05
C ALA A 89 -6.22 17.51 -1.21
N ASP A 90 -5.86 16.35 -1.77
CA ASP A 90 -6.45 15.82 -3.01
C ASP A 90 -7.08 14.43 -2.85
N GLY A 91 -7.02 13.86 -1.64
CA GLY A 91 -7.55 12.54 -1.33
C GLY A 91 -6.60 11.38 -1.62
N VAL A 92 -5.37 11.65 -2.09
CA VAL A 92 -4.34 10.64 -2.42
C VAL A 92 -3.01 10.95 -1.73
N HIS A 93 -2.48 12.16 -1.93
CA HIS A 93 -1.17 12.54 -1.44
C HIS A 93 -1.26 13.04 -0.01
N LEU A 94 -0.34 12.58 0.82
CA LEU A 94 -0.17 13.08 2.17
C LEU A 94 0.32 14.52 2.16
N LEU A 95 -0.16 15.34 3.09
CA LEU A 95 0.42 16.64 3.37
C LEU A 95 1.87 16.48 3.91
N PRO A 96 2.77 17.43 3.65
CA PRO A 96 4.18 17.33 4.06
C PRO A 96 4.37 16.95 5.54
N ASP A 97 3.65 17.62 6.44
CA ASP A 97 3.82 17.44 7.88
C ASP A 97 3.30 16.09 8.41
N VAL A 98 2.49 15.35 7.64
CA VAL A 98 1.94 14.07 8.09
C VAL A 98 2.77 12.88 7.64
N TYR A 99 3.77 13.07 6.77
CA TYR A 99 4.79 12.06 6.47
C TYR A 99 5.63 11.68 7.69
N LYS A 100 5.69 12.52 8.72
CA LYS A 100 6.38 12.18 9.98
C LYS A 100 5.83 10.92 10.66
N ILE A 101 4.55 10.61 10.48
CA ILE A 101 3.93 9.39 11.03
C ILE A 101 4.51 8.15 10.35
N TRP A 102 4.63 8.17 9.02
CA TRP A 102 5.30 7.13 8.24
C TRP A 102 6.77 6.99 8.67
N PHE A 103 7.50 8.11 8.79
CA PHE A 103 8.91 8.08 9.19
C PHE A 103 9.16 7.42 10.55
N GLN A 104 8.21 7.49 11.48
CA GLN A 104 8.36 6.90 12.82
C GLN A 104 8.29 5.36 12.83
N VAL A 105 7.84 4.72 11.76
CA VAL A 105 7.61 3.27 11.70
C VAL A 105 8.47 2.53 10.68
N ILE A 106 9.34 3.25 9.96
CA ILE A 106 10.33 2.69 9.03
C ILE A 106 11.74 2.81 9.61
#